data_AF-A0A174DR64-F1
#
_entry.id   AF-A0A174DR64-F1
#
_cell.length_a   1.000
_cell.length_b   1.000
_cell.length_c   1.000
_cell.angle_alpha   90.00
_cell.angle_beta   90.00
_cell.angle_gamma   90.00
#
_symmetry.space_group_name_H-M   'P 1'
#
loop_
_entity.id
_entity.type
_entity.pdbx_description
1 polymer ?
#
loop_
_entity_poly.entity_id
_entity_poly.type
_entity_poly.pdbx_seq_one_letter_code
_entity_poly.pdbx_strand_id
1 'polypeptide(L)'
;MKYEIMMSCGHEDTVELFGKEKERDRKIEYFKIHGLCKECYRKKKEEETQKEGLIFNATVLPYINEKDGSILLSVWFSGDTKPHKDEIKSLGNYSWSERESADDWYSFQLPTLCWNKIIKLDSLEEEIIKATSIGAKSMVADSGLFAEVHYRIALERQKEWREKKEKIDLIKKPAVPEVLKGCTWNQKIYGKAGNYSIYPNGDKKLITDEQAEEIKNYLTLKEEYRKKVNEIKNA
;
A
#
# COMPACT_ATOMS: atom_id res chain seq x y z
N MET A 1 14.94 -33.39 -17.62
CA MET A 1 14.73 -34.84 -17.40
C MET A 1 14.46 -35.05 -15.92
N LYS A 2 13.53 -35.95 -15.56
CA LYS A 2 13.26 -36.29 -14.17
C LYS A 2 14.23 -37.38 -13.71
N TYR A 3 14.77 -37.22 -12.51
CA TYR A 3 15.69 -38.17 -11.88
C TYR A 3 15.14 -38.54 -10.51
N GLU A 4 15.18 -39.83 -10.20
CA GLU A 4 14.94 -40.34 -8.85
C GLU A 4 16.31 -40.42 -8.16
N ILE A 5 16.44 -39.66 -7.06
CA ILE A 5 17.72 -39.47 -6.38
C ILE A 5 17.53 -39.83 -4.91
N MET A 6 18.40 -40.71 -4.39
CA MET A 6 18.52 -40.93 -2.96
C MET A 6 19.22 -39.72 -2.33
N MET A 7 18.47 -38.97 -1.54
CA MET A 7 18.93 -37.76 -0.87
C MET A 7 19.82 -38.08 0.33
N SER A 8 20.58 -37.11 0.84
CA SER A 8 21.47 -37.29 2.00
C SER A 8 20.71 -37.66 3.28
N CYS A 9 19.41 -37.34 3.34
CA CYS A 9 18.53 -37.75 4.42
C CYS A 9 18.08 -39.23 4.34
N GLY A 10 18.53 -40.00 3.34
CA GLY A 10 18.20 -41.41 3.17
C GLY A 10 16.85 -41.69 2.50
N HIS A 11 16.18 -40.67 1.96
CA HIS A 11 14.90 -40.79 1.26
C HIS A 11 15.06 -40.52 -0.24
N GLU A 12 14.26 -41.20 -1.06
CA GLU A 12 14.20 -40.94 -2.50
C GLU A 12 13.28 -39.74 -2.80
N ASP A 13 13.68 -38.90 -3.74
CA ASP A 13 12.85 -37.80 -4.24
C ASP A 13 13.05 -37.66 -5.75
N THR A 14 11.97 -37.27 -6.45
CA THR A 14 11.99 -37.00 -7.88
C THR A 14 12.31 -35.52 -8.12
N VAL A 15 13.44 -35.26 -8.77
CA VAL A 15 13.91 -33.91 -9.11
C VAL A 15 13.99 -33.76 -10.62
N GLU A 16 13.48 -32.64 -11.13
CA GLU A 16 13.58 -32.30 -12.53
C GLU A 16 14.83 -31.43 -12.77
N LEU A 17 15.78 -31.97 -13.55
CA LEU A 17 17.04 -31.31 -13.84
C LEU A 17 17.13 -30.92 -15.32
N PHE A 18 17.59 -29.69 -15.55
CA PHE A 18 17.81 -29.08 -16.86
C PHE A 18 19.29 -28.70 -17.00
N GLY A 19 19.78 -28.62 -18.24
CA GLY A 19 21.17 -28.28 -18.55
C GLY A 19 21.96 -29.44 -19.16
N LYS A 20 23.27 -29.22 -19.33
CA LYS A 20 24.20 -30.20 -19.91
C LYS A 20 24.37 -31.38 -18.96
N GLU A 21 24.69 -32.55 -19.50
CA GLU A 21 24.83 -33.80 -18.73
C GLU A 21 25.75 -33.65 -17.50
N LYS A 22 26.95 -33.11 -17.71
CA LYS A 22 27.92 -32.83 -16.62
C LYS A 22 27.38 -31.95 -15.49
N GLU A 23 26.51 -30.99 -15.80
CA GLU A 23 25.88 -30.12 -14.80
C GLU A 23 24.80 -30.86 -14.02
N ARG A 24 24.06 -31.74 -14.70
CA ARG A 24 23.05 -32.60 -14.06
C ARG A 24 23.71 -33.59 -13.13
N ASP A 25 24.78 -34.26 -13.55
CA ASP A 25 25.50 -35.23 -12.71
C ASP A 25 26.08 -34.57 -11.45
N ARG A 26 26.67 -33.38 -11.61
CA ARG A 26 27.16 -32.60 -10.46
C ARG A 26 26.03 -32.24 -9.49
N LYS A 27 24.85 -31.88 -10.00
CA LYS A 27 23.67 -31.59 -9.15
C LYS A 27 23.17 -32.86 -8.45
N ILE A 28 23.14 -34.00 -9.14
CA ILE A 28 22.75 -35.28 -8.54
C ILE A 28 23.69 -35.63 -7.39
N GLU A 29 25.00 -35.50 -7.57
CA GLU A 29 25.98 -35.77 -6.52
C GLU A 29 25.84 -34.81 -5.33
N TYR A 30 25.59 -33.52 -5.60
CA TYR A 30 25.27 -32.56 -4.56
C TYR A 30 24.03 -32.97 -3.74
N PHE A 31 22.96 -33.42 -4.39
CA PHE A 31 21.74 -33.88 -3.72
C PHE A 31 21.98 -35.14 -2.86
N LYS A 32 22.82 -36.07 -3.32
CA LYS A 32 23.19 -37.27 -2.54
C LYS A 32 23.97 -36.94 -1.27
N ILE A 33 24.88 -35.96 -1.33
CA ILE A 33 25.77 -35.64 -0.20
C ILE A 33 25.12 -34.62 0.74
N HIS A 34 24.43 -33.61 0.21
CA HIS A 34 23.96 -32.45 0.97
C HIS A 34 22.45 -32.17 0.85
N GLY A 35 21.77 -32.77 -0.12
CA GLY A 35 20.35 -32.49 -0.40
C GLY A 35 19.40 -33.18 0.58
N LEU A 36 18.38 -32.44 1.05
CA LEU A 36 17.24 -33.02 1.75
C LEU A 36 16.11 -33.28 0.75
N CYS A 37 15.34 -34.35 0.96
CA CYS A 37 14.07 -34.52 0.26
C CYS A 37 13.06 -33.43 0.67
N LYS A 38 12.03 -33.20 -0.15
CA LYS A 38 10.99 -32.18 0.09
C LYS A 38 10.37 -32.25 1.48
N GLU A 39 10.08 -33.45 1.97
CA GLU A 39 9.45 -33.64 3.29
C GLU A 39 10.41 -33.31 4.45
N CYS A 40 11.65 -33.79 4.39
CA CYS A 40 12.66 -33.46 5.41
C CYS A 40 13.01 -31.97 5.40
N TYR A 41 13.10 -31.36 4.22
CA TYR A 41 13.30 -29.91 4.09
C TYR A 41 12.13 -29.12 4.69
N ARG A 42 10.88 -29.51 4.37
CA ARG A 42 9.67 -28.88 4.91
C ARG A 42 9.62 -28.98 6.43
N LYS A 43 9.90 -30.15 6.99
CA LYS A 43 9.90 -30.38 8.44
C LYS A 43 10.97 -29.54 9.15
N LYS A 44 12.20 -29.51 8.59
CA LYS A 44 13.28 -28.66 9.11
C LYS A 44 12.88 -27.17 9.08
N LYS A 45 12.26 -26.72 8.00
CA LYS A 45 11.77 -25.33 7.88
C LYS A 45 10.66 -25.03 8.89
N GLU A 46 9.71 -25.94 9.08
CA GLU A 46 8.65 -25.80 10.08
C GLU A 46 9.24 -25.72 11.51
N GLU A 47 10.23 -26.55 11.84
CA GLU A 47 10.94 -26.51 13.13
C GLU A 47 11.75 -25.21 13.32
N GLU A 48 12.39 -24.70 12.26
CA GLU A 48 13.09 -23.40 12.28
C GLU A 48 12.09 -22.25 12.56
N THR A 49 10.97 -22.21 11.83
CA THR A 49 9.96 -21.16 12.01
C THR A 49 9.27 -21.23 13.38
N GLN A 50 9.02 -22.43 13.90
CA GLN A 50 8.45 -22.60 15.26
C GLN A 50 9.39 -22.10 16.35
N LYS A 51 10.71 -22.30 16.18
CA LYS A 51 11.71 -21.78 17.12
C LYS A 51 11.75 -20.26 17.13
N GLU A 52 11.72 -19.64 15.95
CA GLU A 52 11.60 -18.19 15.80
C GLU A 52 10.29 -17.70 16.47
N GLY A 53 9.18 -18.40 16.23
CA GLY A 53 7.84 -18.02 16.68
C GLY A 53 7.24 -16.94 15.78
N LEU A 54 6.07 -16.43 16.16
CA LEU A 54 5.41 -15.37 15.41
C LEU A 54 6.11 -14.02 15.65
N ILE A 55 6.50 -13.35 14.56
CA ILE A 55 7.21 -12.06 14.60
C ILE A 55 6.37 -11.03 13.85
N PHE A 56 6.22 -9.85 14.44
CA PHE A 56 5.60 -8.69 13.81
C PHE A 56 6.69 -7.71 13.40
N ASN A 57 6.68 -7.27 12.15
CA ASN A 57 7.70 -6.38 11.60
C ASN A 57 7.04 -5.11 11.05
N ALA A 58 7.78 -4.01 11.05
CA ALA A 58 7.36 -2.78 10.42
C ALA A 58 8.54 -2.06 9.75
N THR A 59 8.28 -1.43 8.61
CA THR A 59 9.21 -0.50 7.97
C THR A 59 8.46 0.75 7.50
N VAL A 60 9.19 1.85 7.35
CA VAL A 60 8.66 3.07 6.74
C VAL A 60 8.74 2.97 5.22
N LEU A 61 7.66 3.40 4.56
CA LEU A 61 7.61 3.50 3.10
C LEU A 61 8.14 4.86 2.64
N PRO A 62 8.81 4.95 1.47
CA PRO A 62 9.41 6.19 0.98
C PRO A 62 8.37 7.13 0.32
N TYR A 63 7.12 7.05 0.77
CA TYR A 63 5.99 7.83 0.26
C TYR A 63 4.93 8.02 1.36
N ILE A 64 4.01 8.95 1.12
CA ILE A 64 2.96 9.35 2.08
C ILE A 64 1.58 9.10 1.50
N ASN A 65 0.55 9.21 2.34
CA ASN A 65 -0.82 9.28 1.88
C ASN A 65 -1.12 10.69 1.35
N GLU A 66 -1.26 10.84 0.04
CA GLU A 66 -1.54 12.11 -0.63
C GLU A 66 -2.85 12.80 -0.18
N LYS A 67 -3.80 12.05 0.42
CA LYS A 67 -5.09 12.62 0.86
C LYS A 67 -4.97 13.43 2.14
N ASP A 68 -4.12 13.00 3.07
CA ASP A 68 -4.03 13.57 4.43
C ASP A 68 -2.60 13.81 4.93
N GLY A 69 -1.58 13.51 4.12
CA GLY A 69 -0.18 13.74 4.44
C GLY A 69 0.41 12.72 5.44
N SER A 70 -0.32 11.65 5.77
CA SER A 70 0.15 10.66 6.75
C SER A 70 1.36 9.89 6.22
N ILE A 71 2.37 9.69 7.07
CA ILE A 71 3.46 8.74 6.79
C ILE A 71 2.91 7.33 6.80
N LEU A 72 3.30 6.53 5.82
CA LEU A 72 2.86 5.16 5.65
C LEU A 72 3.93 4.17 6.11
N LEU A 73 3.47 3.08 6.71
CA LEU A 73 4.27 1.95 7.14
C LEU A 73 3.78 0.70 6.41
N SER A 74 4.72 -0.15 6.03
CA SER A 74 4.44 -1.54 5.67
C SER A 74 4.67 -2.41 6.91
N VAL A 75 3.66 -3.19 7.29
CA VAL A 75 3.74 -4.12 8.43
C VAL A 75 3.47 -5.54 7.98
N TRP A 76 4.20 -6.50 8.53
CA TRP A 76 4.04 -7.90 8.14
C TRP A 76 4.41 -8.90 9.23
N PHE A 77 3.81 -10.09 9.13
CA PHE A 77 4.15 -11.23 9.97
C PHE A 77 5.20 -12.13 9.32
N SER A 78 6.14 -12.64 10.12
CA SER A 78 7.14 -13.64 9.73
C SER A 78 7.34 -14.71 10.81
N GLY A 79 8.16 -15.72 10.51
CA GLY A 79 8.36 -16.88 11.39
C GLY A 79 7.18 -17.85 11.36
N ASP A 80 6.62 -18.20 12.51
CA ASP A 80 5.57 -19.22 12.68
C ASP A 80 4.17 -18.74 12.25
N THR A 81 4.00 -18.31 10.99
CA THR A 81 2.74 -17.71 10.52
C THR A 81 1.66 -18.73 10.14
N LYS A 82 2.04 -19.99 9.90
CA LYS A 82 1.14 -21.03 9.36
C LYS A 82 0.03 -21.41 10.36
N PRO A 83 0.30 -21.64 11.66
CA PRO A 83 -0.74 -21.91 12.65
C PRO A 83 -1.64 -20.70 12.92
N HIS A 84 -1.07 -19.49 12.88
CA HIS A 84 -1.76 -18.23 13.19
C HIS A 84 -2.50 -17.62 11.99
N LYS A 85 -2.62 -18.33 10.87
CA LYS A 85 -3.17 -17.80 9.62
C LYS A 85 -4.56 -17.16 9.79
N ASP A 86 -5.47 -17.85 10.47
CA ASP A 86 -6.86 -17.39 10.61
C ASP A 86 -6.96 -16.24 11.63
N GLU A 87 -6.14 -16.26 12.67
CA GLU A 87 -6.00 -15.17 13.63
C GLU A 87 -5.48 -13.89 12.94
N ILE A 88 -4.41 -14.00 12.14
CA ILE A 88 -3.85 -12.88 11.37
C ILE A 88 -4.90 -12.26 10.45
N LYS A 89 -5.69 -13.08 9.75
CA LYS A 89 -6.78 -12.59 8.90
C LYS A 89 -7.85 -11.85 9.70
N SER A 90 -8.13 -12.28 10.93
CA SER A 90 -9.12 -11.65 11.80
C SER A 90 -8.68 -10.28 12.34
N LEU A 91 -7.37 -9.97 12.35
CA LEU A 91 -6.84 -8.67 12.81
C LEU A 91 -7.13 -7.50 11.86
N GLY A 92 -7.63 -7.78 10.65
CA GLY A 92 -8.11 -6.80 9.70
C GLY A 92 -7.12 -6.49 8.56
N ASN A 93 -7.60 -6.72 7.33
CA ASN A 93 -6.97 -6.34 6.06
C ASN A 93 -5.52 -6.83 5.83
N TYR A 94 -5.06 -7.89 6.50
CA TYR A 94 -3.82 -8.57 6.11
C TYR A 94 -4.06 -9.47 4.89
N SER A 95 -3.22 -9.33 3.86
CA SER A 95 -3.24 -10.16 2.66
C SER A 95 -1.94 -10.92 2.47
N TRP A 96 -2.01 -12.07 1.79
CA TRP A 96 -0.82 -12.80 1.38
C TRP A 96 -0.30 -12.19 0.08
N SER A 97 0.74 -11.37 0.18
CA SER A 97 1.31 -10.58 -0.91
C SER A 97 2.82 -10.44 -0.77
N GLU A 98 3.47 -9.89 -1.79
CA GLU A 98 4.88 -9.53 -1.74
C GLU A 98 5.14 -8.55 -0.60
N ARG A 99 6.21 -8.80 0.16
CA ARG A 99 6.65 -7.91 1.24
C ARG A 99 7.14 -6.59 0.65
N GLU A 100 6.78 -5.49 1.30
CA GLU A 100 7.33 -4.17 1.03
C GLU A 100 8.22 -3.73 2.20
N SER A 101 9.45 -4.25 2.31
CA SER A 101 10.45 -3.75 3.28
C SER A 101 11.36 -2.70 2.66
N ALA A 102 12.15 -1.98 3.45
CA ALA A 102 13.08 -0.99 2.89
C ALA A 102 14.18 -1.65 2.05
N ASP A 103 14.69 -2.81 2.49
CA ASP A 103 15.68 -3.58 1.73
C ASP A 103 15.13 -4.10 0.39
N ASP A 104 13.85 -4.49 0.34
CA ASP A 104 13.22 -5.02 -0.88
C ASP A 104 13.25 -4.00 -2.03
N TRP A 105 13.19 -2.69 -1.71
CA TRP A 105 13.24 -1.61 -2.71
C TRP A 105 14.59 -1.49 -3.43
N TYR A 106 15.67 -1.93 -2.78
CA TYR A 106 17.04 -1.82 -3.29
C TYR A 106 17.65 -3.17 -3.63
N SER A 107 16.88 -4.25 -3.48
CA SER A 107 17.30 -5.61 -3.79
C SER A 107 16.93 -6.00 -5.23
N PHE A 108 17.80 -6.78 -5.87
CA PHE A 108 17.48 -7.46 -7.14
C PHE A 108 16.78 -8.81 -6.91
N GLN A 109 16.62 -9.23 -5.65
CA GLN A 109 15.90 -10.45 -5.32
C GLN A 109 14.40 -10.16 -5.27
N LEU A 110 13.59 -11.14 -5.69
CA LEU A 110 12.14 -11.05 -5.55
C LEU A 110 11.76 -10.97 -4.07
N PRO A 111 10.87 -10.05 -3.68
CA PRO A 111 10.41 -9.97 -2.30
C PRO A 111 9.73 -11.27 -1.88
N THR A 112 9.93 -11.65 -0.62
CA THR A 112 9.26 -12.81 -0.04
C THR A 112 7.77 -12.55 0.11
N LEU A 113 6.93 -13.56 -0.11
CA LEU A 113 5.51 -13.47 0.21
C LEU A 113 5.30 -13.57 1.73
N CYS A 114 4.44 -12.72 2.28
CA CYS A 114 4.07 -12.71 3.68
C CYS A 114 2.64 -12.18 3.89
N TRP A 115 2.12 -12.33 5.11
CA TRP A 115 0.91 -11.62 5.52
C TRP A 115 1.26 -10.18 5.84
N ASN A 116 0.89 -9.26 4.97
CA ASN A 116 1.23 -7.85 5.13
C ASN A 116 0.05 -6.92 4.86
N LYS A 117 0.22 -5.66 5.27
CA LYS A 117 -0.64 -4.54 4.90
C LYS A 117 0.10 -3.22 5.07
N ILE A 118 -0.48 -2.17 4.50
CA ILE A 118 -0.02 -0.78 4.68
C ILE A 118 -0.90 -0.10 5.72
N ILE A 119 -0.27 0.57 6.68
CA ILE A 119 -0.93 1.35 7.72
C ILE A 119 -0.36 2.77 7.78
N LYS A 120 -1.03 3.64 8.51
CA LYS A 120 -0.50 4.94 8.87
C LYS A 120 0.39 4.84 10.10
N LEU A 121 1.36 5.74 10.22
CA LEU A 121 2.28 5.81 11.36
C LEU A 121 1.56 5.96 12.71
N ASP A 122 0.46 6.73 12.76
CA ASP A 122 -0.35 6.94 13.95
C ASP A 122 -1.07 5.66 14.45
N SER A 123 -1.30 4.70 13.56
CA SER A 123 -2.03 3.47 13.84
C SER A 123 -1.09 2.32 14.27
N LEU A 124 0.22 2.57 14.34
CA LEU A 124 1.22 1.54 14.61
C LEU A 124 1.05 0.92 16.01
N GLU A 125 0.82 1.74 17.04
CA GLU A 125 0.69 1.26 18.42
C GLU A 125 -0.50 0.30 18.57
N GLU A 126 -1.65 0.64 17.96
CA GLU A 126 -2.83 -0.24 17.95
C GLU A 126 -2.56 -1.57 17.23
N GLU A 127 -1.80 -1.54 16.15
CA GLU A 127 -1.43 -2.75 15.39
C GLU A 127 -0.44 -3.63 16.14
N ILE A 128 0.50 -3.05 16.90
CA ILE A 128 1.39 -3.80 17.79
C ILE A 128 0.57 -4.54 18.84
N ILE A 129 -0.41 -3.89 19.48
CA ILE A 129 -1.28 -4.51 20.48
C ILE A 129 -2.05 -5.70 19.88
N LYS A 130 -2.61 -5.54 18.67
CA LYS A 130 -3.28 -6.62 17.93
C LYS A 130 -2.33 -7.78 17.64
N ALA A 131 -1.13 -7.51 17.16
CA ALA A 131 -0.14 -8.54 16.86
C ALA A 131 0.29 -9.31 18.12
N THR A 132 0.56 -8.62 19.22
CA THR A 132 0.91 -9.25 20.51
C THR A 132 -0.24 -10.12 21.04
N SER A 133 -1.50 -9.73 20.83
CA SER A 133 -2.66 -10.51 21.29
C SER A 133 -2.77 -11.90 20.67
N ILE A 134 -2.20 -12.11 19.48
CA ILE A 134 -2.18 -13.41 18.79
C ILE A 134 -0.84 -14.15 18.96
N GLY A 135 0.00 -13.72 19.91
CA GLY A 135 1.23 -14.40 20.27
C GLY A 135 2.49 -13.93 19.52
N ALA A 136 2.46 -12.77 18.85
CA ALA A 136 3.68 -12.20 18.30
C ALA A 136 4.65 -11.81 19.42
N LYS A 137 5.86 -12.38 19.41
CA LYS A 137 6.84 -12.29 20.53
C LYS A 137 7.48 -10.90 20.67
N SER A 138 7.62 -10.15 19.57
CA SER A 138 8.13 -8.79 19.57
C SER A 138 7.79 -8.07 18.25
N MET A 139 7.79 -6.75 18.31
CA MET A 139 7.93 -5.91 17.12
C MET A 139 9.42 -5.79 16.78
N VAL A 140 9.80 -6.16 15.56
CA VAL A 140 11.11 -5.80 15.00
C VAL A 140 10.87 -4.61 14.07
N ALA A 141 11.25 -3.42 14.54
CA ALA A 141 11.36 -2.28 13.64
C ALA A 141 12.58 -2.51 12.74
N ASP A 142 12.37 -2.37 11.44
CA ASP A 142 13.48 -2.32 10.49
C ASP A 142 14.34 -1.09 10.82
N SER A 143 15.55 -1.33 11.31
CA SER A 143 16.50 -0.30 11.72
C SER A 143 17.70 -0.21 10.77
N GLY A 144 17.56 -0.73 9.55
CA GLY A 144 18.60 -0.70 8.53
C GLY A 144 18.84 0.70 7.94
N LEU A 145 19.97 0.87 7.25
CA LEU A 145 20.32 2.11 6.55
C LEU A 145 19.19 2.56 5.60
N PHE A 146 18.57 1.63 4.88
CA PHE A 146 17.49 1.93 3.95
C PHE A 146 16.21 2.37 4.65
N ALA A 147 15.89 1.82 5.83
CA ALA A 147 14.75 2.26 6.63
C ALA A 147 14.91 3.71 7.09
N GLU A 148 16.12 4.11 7.50
CA GLU A 148 16.42 5.51 7.81
C GLU A 148 16.28 6.43 6.59
N VAL A 149 16.78 5.98 5.44
CA VAL A 149 16.66 6.73 4.17
C VAL A 149 15.19 6.90 3.78
N HIS A 150 14.39 5.83 3.84
CA HIS A 150 12.95 5.87 3.60
C HIS A 150 12.24 6.84 4.53
N TYR A 151 12.57 6.80 5.83
CA TYR A 151 11.99 7.72 6.80
C TYR A 151 12.30 9.18 6.48
N ARG A 152 13.54 9.50 6.10
CA ARG A 152 13.92 10.86 5.66
C ARG A 152 13.15 11.30 4.42
N ILE A 153 13.01 10.42 3.42
CA ILE A 153 12.23 10.71 2.20
C ILE A 153 10.76 10.97 2.56
N ALA A 154 10.17 10.15 3.43
CA ALA A 154 8.78 10.30 3.86
C ALA A 154 8.55 11.62 4.62
N LEU A 155 9.50 12.02 5.48
CA LEU A 155 9.46 13.29 6.20
C LEU A 155 9.53 14.50 5.25
N GLU A 156 10.42 14.47 4.25
CA GLU A 156 10.53 15.55 3.27
C GLU A 156 9.23 15.67 2.46
N ARG A 157 8.69 14.55 1.97
CA ARG A 157 7.40 14.53 1.26
C ARG A 157 6.26 15.05 2.12
N GLN A 158 6.20 14.67 3.39
CA GLN A 158 5.17 15.17 4.31
C GLN A 158 5.29 16.68 4.49
N LYS A 159 6.51 17.21 4.59
CA LYS A 159 6.76 18.65 4.69
C LYS A 159 6.31 19.37 3.41
N GLU A 160 6.72 18.90 2.24
CA GLU A 160 6.26 19.44 0.96
C GLU A 160 4.73 19.43 0.83
N TRP A 161 4.10 18.33 1.23
CA TRP A 161 2.64 18.21 1.24
C TRP A 161 2.00 19.24 2.18
N ARG A 162 2.55 19.46 3.38
CA ARG A 162 2.06 20.49 4.31
C ARG A 162 2.18 21.89 3.72
N GLU A 163 3.32 22.23 3.13
CA GLU A 163 3.52 23.54 2.49
C GLU A 163 2.55 23.77 1.32
N LYS A 164 2.33 22.75 0.49
CA LYS A 164 1.32 22.78 -0.60
C LYS A 164 -0.09 22.94 -0.03
N LYS A 165 -0.42 22.21 1.04
CA LYS A 165 -1.71 22.26 1.71
C LYS A 165 -1.99 23.65 2.30
N GLU A 166 -1.02 24.25 2.98
CA GLU A 166 -1.10 25.61 3.50
C GLU A 166 -1.35 26.64 2.39
N LYS A 167 -0.60 26.57 1.29
CA LYS A 167 -0.82 27.43 0.12
C LYS A 167 -2.22 27.28 -0.46
N ILE A 168 -2.75 26.05 -0.53
CA ILE A 168 -4.11 25.77 -1.00
C ILE A 168 -5.16 26.33 -0.04
N ASP A 169 -4.94 26.21 1.27
CA ASP A 169 -5.89 26.66 2.30
C ASP A 169 -5.99 28.19 2.38
N LEU A 170 -4.94 28.91 1.96
CA LEU A 170 -4.97 30.37 1.77
C LEU A 170 -5.82 30.81 0.57
N ILE A 171 -6.12 29.92 -0.39
CA ILE A 171 -6.94 30.27 -1.55
C ILE A 171 -8.42 30.27 -1.13
N LYS A 172 -9.04 31.45 -1.18
CA LYS A 172 -10.47 31.60 -0.92
C LYS A 172 -11.30 30.74 -1.88
N LYS A 173 -12.00 29.76 -1.32
CA LYS A 173 -12.94 28.91 -2.07
C LYS A 173 -14.15 29.76 -2.52
N PRO A 174 -14.56 29.71 -3.79
CA PRO A 174 -15.73 30.44 -4.27
C PRO A 174 -16.99 30.01 -3.54
N ALA A 175 -17.80 30.99 -3.11
CA ALA A 175 -19.06 30.74 -2.44
C ALA A 175 -20.05 30.11 -3.42
N VAL A 176 -20.71 29.03 -3.00
CA VAL A 176 -21.71 28.35 -3.83
C VAL A 176 -22.98 29.21 -3.82
N PRO A 177 -23.53 29.61 -4.98
CA PRO A 177 -24.80 30.33 -5.07
C PRO A 177 -25.91 29.55 -4.35
N GLU A 178 -26.82 30.25 -3.67
CA GLU A 178 -27.84 29.62 -2.82
C GLU A 178 -28.72 28.65 -3.62
N VAL A 179 -28.98 28.96 -4.90
CA VAL A 179 -29.77 28.11 -5.82
C VAL A 179 -29.13 26.72 -6.06
N LEU A 180 -27.81 26.61 -5.87
CA LEU A 180 -27.02 25.39 -6.12
C LEU A 180 -26.58 24.68 -4.82
N LYS A 181 -26.86 25.26 -3.67
CA LYS A 181 -26.38 24.75 -2.37
C LYS A 181 -27.01 23.40 -2.07
N GLY A 182 -26.17 22.41 -1.77
CA GLY A 182 -26.62 21.03 -1.48
C GLY A 182 -27.13 20.26 -2.70
N CYS A 183 -27.07 20.82 -3.90
CA CYS A 183 -27.54 20.18 -5.13
C CYS A 183 -26.38 19.64 -5.97
N THR A 184 -26.61 18.52 -6.62
CA THR A 184 -25.80 18.04 -7.74
C THR A 184 -26.34 18.63 -9.03
N TRP A 185 -25.50 19.05 -9.99
CA TRP A 185 -25.98 19.58 -11.26
C TRP A 185 -24.90 19.50 -12.34
N ASN A 186 -25.28 19.69 -13.61
CA ASN A 186 -24.41 19.50 -14.76
C ASN A 186 -23.51 20.71 -15.12
N GLN A 187 -23.52 21.77 -14.30
CA GLN A 187 -22.75 23.00 -14.52
C GLN A 187 -23.10 23.76 -15.82
N LYS A 188 -24.30 23.55 -16.38
CA LYS A 188 -24.78 24.24 -17.58
C LYS A 188 -25.99 25.12 -17.27
N ILE A 189 -25.95 26.34 -17.79
CA ILE A 189 -27.10 27.25 -17.83
C ILE A 189 -27.71 27.14 -19.23
N TYR A 190 -29.03 26.99 -19.30
CA TYR A 190 -29.79 26.84 -20.54
C TYR A 190 -30.70 28.03 -20.76
N GLY A 191 -30.99 28.35 -22.02
CA GLY A 191 -31.92 29.42 -22.39
C GLY A 191 -31.22 30.74 -22.70
N LYS A 192 -31.99 31.83 -22.62
CA LYS A 192 -31.58 33.21 -22.95
C LYS A 192 -32.15 34.18 -21.91
N ALA A 193 -31.74 35.44 -21.98
CA ALA A 193 -32.24 36.50 -21.11
C ALA A 193 -33.78 36.49 -21.02
N GLY A 194 -34.29 36.55 -19.79
CA GLY A 194 -35.71 36.41 -19.43
C GLY A 194 -36.24 34.98 -19.36
N ASN A 195 -35.46 33.95 -19.70
CA ASN A 195 -35.89 32.55 -19.67
C ASN A 195 -34.72 31.58 -19.44
N TYR A 196 -33.87 31.86 -18.45
CA TYR A 196 -32.79 30.96 -18.08
C TYR A 196 -33.31 29.77 -17.23
N SER A 197 -32.65 28.62 -17.38
CA SER A 197 -32.92 27.42 -16.59
C SER A 197 -31.66 26.63 -16.28
N ILE A 198 -31.71 25.90 -15.17
CA ILE A 198 -30.69 24.95 -14.72
C ILE A 198 -31.37 23.64 -14.30
N TYR A 199 -30.59 22.59 -14.14
CA TYR A 199 -31.08 21.26 -13.75
C TYR A 199 -30.42 20.75 -12.45
N PRO A 200 -30.70 21.36 -11.28
CA PRO A 200 -30.28 20.82 -10.00
C PRO A 200 -30.99 19.50 -9.70
N ASN A 201 -30.22 18.48 -9.33
CA ASN A 201 -30.64 17.10 -9.06
C ASN A 201 -31.43 16.44 -10.21
N GLY A 202 -31.27 16.96 -11.43
CA GLY A 202 -31.98 16.48 -12.62
C GLY A 202 -33.28 17.22 -12.94
N ASP A 203 -33.81 18.02 -12.01
CA ASP A 203 -35.08 18.73 -12.19
C ASP A 203 -34.89 20.13 -12.78
N LYS A 204 -35.71 20.49 -13.78
CA LYS A 204 -35.64 21.81 -14.41
C LYS A 204 -36.09 22.90 -13.43
N LYS A 205 -35.23 23.88 -13.18
CA LYS A 205 -35.52 25.07 -12.39
C LYS A 205 -35.27 26.33 -13.21
N LEU A 206 -36.28 27.20 -13.31
CA LEU A 206 -36.15 28.53 -13.90
C LEU A 206 -35.38 29.44 -12.94
N ILE A 207 -34.53 30.30 -13.48
CA ILE A 207 -33.73 31.27 -12.72
C ILE A 207 -33.84 32.65 -13.35
N THR A 208 -33.65 33.68 -12.54
CA THR A 208 -33.61 35.07 -13.03
C THR A 208 -32.31 35.35 -13.78
N ASP A 209 -32.29 36.44 -14.56
CA ASP A 209 -31.08 36.87 -15.25
C ASP A 209 -29.94 37.21 -14.26
N GLU A 210 -30.28 37.78 -13.10
CA GLU A 210 -29.34 38.04 -12.01
C GLU A 210 -28.73 36.75 -11.45
N GLN A 211 -29.57 35.74 -11.18
CA GLN A 211 -29.11 34.42 -10.73
C GLN A 211 -28.25 33.72 -11.79
N ALA A 212 -28.60 33.85 -13.07
CA ALA A 212 -27.80 33.30 -14.16
C ALA A 212 -26.42 33.95 -14.20
N GLU A 213 -26.34 35.27 -13.99
CA GLU A 213 -25.06 36.00 -13.95
C GLU A 213 -24.23 35.65 -12.71
N GLU A 214 -24.85 35.51 -11.54
CA GLU A 214 -24.20 35.01 -10.32
C GLU A 214 -23.58 33.63 -10.54
N ILE A 215 -24.32 32.71 -11.17
CA ILE A 215 -23.84 31.35 -11.45
C ILE A 215 -22.68 31.37 -12.46
N LYS A 216 -22.74 32.21 -13.51
CA LYS A 216 -21.61 32.36 -14.45
C LYS A 216 -20.35 32.84 -13.73
N ASN A 217 -20.46 33.89 -12.91
CA ASN A 217 -19.36 34.42 -12.13
C ASN A 217 -18.78 33.36 -11.18
N TYR A 218 -19.65 32.59 -10.50
CA TYR A 218 -19.24 31.45 -9.68
C TYR A 218 -18.47 30.40 -10.49
N LEU A 219 -18.92 30.02 -11.69
CA LEU A 219 -18.24 29.04 -12.53
C LEU A 219 -16.85 29.52 -12.96
N THR A 220 -16.71 30.80 -13.34
CA THR A 220 -15.41 31.42 -13.67
C THR A 220 -14.46 31.36 -12.47
N LEU A 221 -14.91 31.84 -11.30
CA LEU A 221 -14.11 31.82 -10.07
C LEU A 221 -13.74 30.39 -9.63
N LYS A 222 -14.65 29.43 -9.82
CA LYS A 222 -14.41 28.01 -9.55
C LYS A 222 -13.35 27.42 -10.46
N GLU A 223 -13.33 27.80 -11.73
CA GLU A 223 -12.32 27.35 -12.68
C GLU A 223 -10.95 27.97 -12.38
N GLU A 224 -10.90 29.26 -12.07
CA GLU A 224 -9.68 29.92 -11.60
C GLU A 224 -9.13 29.29 -10.31
N TYR A 225 -10.00 29.00 -9.35
CA TYR A 225 -9.63 28.28 -8.12
C TYR A 225 -9.01 26.92 -8.45
N ARG A 226 -9.64 26.13 -9.34
CA ARG A 226 -9.12 24.81 -9.75
C ARG A 226 -7.75 24.91 -10.40
N LYS A 227 -7.53 25.89 -11.29
CA LYS A 227 -6.24 26.11 -11.94
C LYS A 227 -5.15 26.41 -10.92
N LYS A 228 -5.38 27.35 -10.01
CA LYS A 228 -4.43 27.69 -8.93
C LYS A 228 -4.10 26.50 -8.03
N VAL A 229 -5.11 25.71 -7.66
CA VAL A 229 -4.89 24.49 -6.86
C VAL A 229 -4.06 23.45 -7.62
N ASN A 230 -4.32 23.24 -8.92
CA ASN A 230 -3.56 22.31 -9.74
C ASN A 230 -2.12 22.78 -9.96
N GLU A 231 -1.90 24.09 -10.13
CA GLU A 231 -0.56 24.68 -10.21
C GLU A 231 0.24 24.40 -8.94
N ILE A 232 -0.35 24.58 -7.75
CA ILE A 232 0.34 24.29 -6.48
C ILE A 232 0.64 22.79 -6.31
N LYS A 233 -0.28 21.91 -6.73
CA LYS A 233 -0.07 20.46 -6.63
C LYS A 233 1.08 19.98 -7.52
N ASN A 234 1.18 20.55 -8.71
CA ASN A 234 2.16 20.15 -9.74
C ASN A 234 3.49 20.91 -9.69
N ALA A 235 3.59 21.97 -8.88
CA ALA A 235 4.84 22.68 -8.60
C ALA A 235 5.80 21.81 -7.77
#